data_AF-A0A3C1KGH1-F1
#
_entry.id   AF-A0A3C1KGH1-F1
#
_cell.length_a   1.000
_cell.length_b   1.000
_cell.length_c   1.000
_cell.angle_alpha   90.00
_cell.angle_beta   90.00
_cell.angle_gamma   90.00
#
_symmetry.space_group_name_H-M   'P 1'
#
loop_
_entity.id
_entity.type
_entity.pdbx_description
1 polymer ?
#
loop_
_entity_poly.entity_id
_entity_poly.type
_entity_poly.pdbx_seq_one_letter_code
_entity_poly.pdbx_strand_id
1 'polypeptide(L)'
;RLWNTPAEFADEMVDGFVAAHPRYVRKISGGVVRRAVSPEGQVALVVGGGSGHYPAFGGLVGPGLAHGAAMGNLFASPSTQQVLSVARAADNGGGVFLSYGNYAGDVLNFDAAQERLRAEGIACETVTVTDDVASAPLAERHKRRGIAGDLTVFRAAGAASAAGYPLG
;
A
#
# COMPACT_ATOMS: atom_id res chain seq x y z
N ARG A 1 -3.26 14.85 -23.57
CA ARG A 1 -3.36 14.73 -22.10
C ARG A 1 -4.80 15.08 -21.73
N LEU A 2 -5.45 14.30 -20.86
CA LEU A 2 -6.84 14.51 -20.43
C LEU A 2 -6.84 14.61 -18.90
N TRP A 3 -7.00 15.81 -18.37
CA TRP A 3 -7.16 16.11 -16.94
C TRP A 3 -7.78 17.49 -16.80
N ASN A 4 -8.52 17.72 -15.71
CA ASN A 4 -9.10 19.03 -15.39
C ASN A 4 -8.02 19.92 -14.76
N THR A 5 -7.95 19.95 -13.43
CA THR A 5 -6.89 20.65 -12.68
C THR A 5 -5.76 19.67 -12.37
N PRO A 6 -4.48 19.95 -12.72
CA PRO A 6 -3.35 19.05 -12.43
C PRO A 6 -3.22 18.67 -10.95
N ALA A 7 -3.58 19.59 -10.04
CA ALA A 7 -3.52 19.37 -8.61
C ALA A 7 -4.59 18.36 -8.11
N GLU A 8 -5.71 18.27 -8.81
CA GLU A 8 -6.86 17.41 -8.44
C GLU A 8 -6.81 16.06 -9.16
N PHE A 9 -5.90 15.89 -10.12
CA PHE A 9 -5.83 14.72 -10.98
C PHE A 9 -5.75 13.39 -10.21
N ALA A 10 -4.96 13.33 -9.14
CA ALA A 10 -4.84 12.12 -8.34
C ALA A 10 -6.17 11.75 -7.67
N ASP A 11 -6.86 12.73 -7.10
CA ASP A 11 -8.14 12.51 -6.42
C ASP A 11 -9.27 12.19 -7.40
N GLU A 12 -9.40 12.93 -8.50
CA GLU A 12 -10.38 12.67 -9.57
C GLU A 12 -10.18 11.27 -10.18
N MET A 13 -8.93 10.84 -10.33
CA MET A 13 -8.60 9.52 -10.83
C MET A 13 -8.99 8.42 -9.83
N VAL A 14 -8.75 8.61 -8.52
CA VAL A 14 -9.24 7.68 -7.49
C VAL A 14 -10.77 7.61 -7.53
N ASP A 15 -11.45 8.74 -7.67
CA ASP A 15 -12.91 8.78 -7.78
C ASP A 15 -13.43 8.02 -8.99
N GLY A 16 -12.82 8.22 -10.16
CA GLY A 16 -13.13 7.47 -11.37
C GLY A 16 -12.87 5.96 -11.22
N PHE A 17 -11.75 5.59 -10.62
CA PHE A 17 -11.41 4.18 -10.36
C PHE A 17 -12.43 3.51 -9.43
N VAL A 18 -12.81 4.17 -8.33
CA VAL A 18 -13.80 3.65 -7.38
C VAL A 18 -15.18 3.58 -8.02
N ALA A 19 -15.58 4.57 -8.83
CA ALA A 19 -16.84 4.56 -9.56
C ALA A 19 -16.91 3.45 -10.61
N ALA A 20 -15.79 3.09 -11.24
CA ALA A 20 -15.69 1.98 -12.18
C ALA A 20 -15.68 0.60 -11.50
N HIS A 21 -15.15 0.51 -10.26
CA HIS A 21 -14.99 -0.75 -9.53
C HIS A 21 -15.68 -0.76 -8.15
N PRO A 22 -16.95 -0.29 -8.03
CA PRO A 22 -17.58 -0.07 -6.74
C PRO A 22 -17.83 -1.37 -5.99
N ARG A 23 -17.85 -2.51 -6.69
CA ARG A 23 -18.00 -3.84 -6.08
C ARG A 23 -16.74 -4.30 -5.32
N TYR A 24 -15.57 -3.81 -5.72
CA TYR A 24 -14.28 -4.32 -5.23
C TYR A 24 -13.62 -3.39 -4.24
N VAL A 25 -13.75 -2.07 -4.43
CA VAL A 25 -13.05 -1.07 -3.62
C VAL A 25 -13.98 0.01 -3.10
N ARG A 26 -13.53 0.69 -2.05
CA ARG A 26 -14.12 1.91 -1.52
C ARG A 26 -13.01 2.94 -1.26
N LYS A 27 -13.32 4.22 -1.47
CA LYS A 27 -12.41 5.33 -1.21
C LYS A 27 -12.16 5.48 0.29
N ILE A 28 -10.92 5.78 0.64
CA ILE A 28 -10.46 6.23 1.95
C ILE A 28 -9.61 7.47 1.73
N SER A 29 -9.47 8.33 2.74
CA SER A 29 -8.53 9.44 2.65
C SER A 29 -7.14 8.91 2.32
N GLY A 30 -6.57 9.35 1.19
CA GLY A 30 -5.25 8.91 0.75
C GLY A 30 -5.18 7.58 0.01
N GLY A 31 -6.30 6.99 -0.40
CA GLY A 31 -6.27 5.78 -1.23
C GLY A 31 -7.56 4.99 -1.24
N VAL A 32 -7.43 3.68 -1.32
CA VAL A 32 -8.57 2.76 -1.40
C VAL A 32 -8.36 1.55 -0.50
N VAL A 33 -9.46 0.97 -0.03
CA VAL A 33 -9.47 -0.35 0.62
C VAL A 33 -10.48 -1.24 -0.08
N ARG A 34 -10.31 -2.55 0.10
CA ARG A 34 -11.27 -3.51 -0.42
C ARG A 34 -12.65 -3.28 0.21
N ARG A 35 -13.70 -3.51 -0.56
CA ARG A 35 -15.08 -3.39 -0.08
C ARG A 35 -15.51 -4.60 0.77
N ALA A 36 -15.04 -5.78 0.41
CA ALA A 36 -15.34 -7.00 1.15
C ALA A 36 -14.65 -6.97 2.53
N VAL A 37 -15.41 -7.29 3.58
CA VAL A 37 -14.88 -7.37 4.94
C VAL A 37 -13.95 -8.59 5.06
N SER A 38 -12.86 -8.41 5.80
CA SER A 38 -11.91 -9.48 6.12
C SER A 38 -12.46 -10.42 7.19
N PRO A 39 -12.06 -11.70 7.23
CA PRO A 39 -12.22 -12.52 8.43
C PRO A 39 -11.54 -11.86 9.63
N GLU A 40 -12.22 -11.85 10.78
CA GLU A 40 -11.68 -11.32 12.05
C GLU A 40 -10.31 -11.93 12.37
N GLY A 41 -9.36 -11.10 12.81
CA GLY A 41 -7.99 -11.53 13.11
C GLY A 41 -7.10 -11.76 11.89
N GLN A 42 -7.59 -11.60 10.66
CA GLN A 42 -6.75 -11.64 9.46
C GLN A 42 -5.80 -10.44 9.42
N VAL A 43 -4.52 -10.70 9.16
CA VAL A 43 -3.50 -9.66 8.92
C VAL A 43 -3.85 -8.85 7.67
N ALA A 44 -3.92 -7.53 7.79
CA ALA A 44 -4.20 -6.64 6.68
C ALA A 44 -2.93 -6.26 5.91
N LEU A 45 -2.77 -6.77 4.68
CA LEU A 45 -1.73 -6.28 3.75
C LEU A 45 -2.13 -4.92 3.18
N VAL A 46 -1.35 -3.88 3.48
CA VAL A 46 -1.49 -2.54 2.88
C VAL A 46 -0.26 -2.23 2.05
N VAL A 47 -0.49 -1.94 0.77
CA VAL A 47 0.57 -1.59 -0.19
C VAL A 47 0.54 -0.10 -0.51
N GLY A 48 1.54 0.43 -1.19
CA GLY A 48 1.44 1.80 -1.69
C GLY A 48 2.74 2.39 -2.19
N GLY A 49 2.64 3.67 -2.55
CA GLY A 49 3.74 4.47 -3.10
C GLY A 49 3.22 5.61 -3.97
N GLY A 50 4.13 6.30 -4.66
CA GLY A 50 3.75 7.39 -5.57
C GLY A 50 2.85 6.93 -6.72
N SER A 51 1.84 7.73 -7.06
CA SER A 51 0.96 7.47 -8.21
C SER A 51 1.70 7.70 -9.54
N GLY A 52 1.18 7.15 -10.64
CA GLY A 52 1.80 7.26 -11.97
C GLY A 52 2.23 5.92 -12.59
N HIS A 53 2.09 4.83 -11.83
CA HIS A 53 2.40 3.46 -12.25
C HIS A 53 1.14 2.59 -12.40
N TYR A 54 0.04 3.17 -12.91
CA TYR A 54 -1.25 2.46 -13.02
C TYR A 54 -1.11 1.11 -13.76
N PRO A 55 -1.72 0.04 -13.24
CA PRO A 55 -2.74 -0.02 -12.18
C PRO A 55 -2.23 0.05 -10.74
N ALA A 56 -0.90 0.19 -10.51
CA ALA A 56 -0.36 0.29 -9.16
C ALA A 56 -0.73 1.65 -8.51
N PHE A 57 -1.12 1.70 -7.24
CA PHE A 57 -1.33 0.54 -6.34
C PHE A 57 -2.81 0.14 -6.18
N GLY A 58 -3.76 1.01 -6.49
CA GLY A 58 -5.20 0.77 -6.27
C GLY A 58 -5.75 -0.47 -6.99
N GLY A 59 -5.24 -0.80 -8.18
CA GLY A 59 -5.65 -1.99 -8.93
C GLY A 59 -5.15 -3.32 -8.37
N LEU A 60 -4.30 -3.30 -7.34
CA LEU A 60 -3.83 -4.49 -6.62
C LEU A 60 -4.68 -4.78 -5.36
N VAL A 61 -5.67 -3.94 -5.06
CA VAL A 61 -6.58 -4.14 -3.93
C VAL A 61 -7.68 -5.12 -4.31
N GLY A 62 -7.74 -6.23 -3.58
CA GLY A 62 -8.71 -7.29 -3.82
C GLY A 62 -8.42 -8.59 -3.07
N PRO A 63 -9.34 -9.57 -3.13
CA PRO A 63 -9.16 -10.86 -2.46
C PRO A 63 -7.88 -11.57 -2.91
N GLY A 64 -7.11 -12.09 -1.94
CA GLY A 64 -5.87 -12.84 -2.19
C GLY A 64 -4.64 -11.99 -2.56
N LEU A 65 -4.79 -10.66 -2.59
CA LEU A 65 -3.71 -9.70 -2.82
C LEU A 65 -3.69 -8.65 -1.70
N ALA A 66 -4.01 -7.38 -1.95
CA ALA A 66 -3.98 -6.34 -0.93
C ALA A 66 -5.36 -6.01 -0.30
N HIS A 67 -5.35 -5.62 0.97
CA HIS A 67 -6.52 -5.13 1.71
C HIS A 67 -6.74 -3.63 1.49
N GLY A 68 -5.65 -2.89 1.29
CA GLY A 68 -5.69 -1.47 0.94
C GLY A 68 -4.45 -1.02 0.20
N ALA A 69 -4.56 0.14 -0.45
CA ALA A 69 -3.48 0.82 -1.13
C ALA A 69 -3.45 2.29 -0.73
N ALA A 70 -2.34 2.73 -0.14
CA ALA A 70 -2.04 4.14 0.05
C ALA A 70 -1.48 4.72 -1.26
N MET A 71 -2.14 5.76 -1.76
CA MET A 71 -1.88 6.33 -3.08
C MET A 71 -1.44 7.78 -2.90
N GLY A 72 -0.17 8.05 -3.20
CA GLY A 72 0.36 9.41 -3.18
C GLY A 72 -0.03 10.20 -4.42
N ASN A 73 0.42 11.45 -4.51
CA ASN A 73 0.26 12.24 -5.73
C ASN A 73 1.14 11.69 -6.87
N LEU A 74 0.98 12.24 -8.08
CA LEU A 74 1.76 11.81 -9.24
C LEU A 74 3.28 11.95 -8.95
N PHE A 75 3.99 10.82 -8.94
CA PHE A 75 5.41 10.69 -8.61
C PHE A 75 5.81 11.19 -7.20
N ALA A 76 4.88 11.25 -6.27
CA ALA A 76 5.14 11.63 -4.88
C ALA A 76 4.53 10.62 -3.93
N SER A 77 5.29 10.23 -2.91
CA SER A 77 4.87 9.30 -1.86
C SER A 77 3.58 9.76 -1.17
N PRO A 78 2.67 8.85 -0.73
CA PRO A 78 1.59 9.21 0.17
C PRO A 78 2.16 9.71 1.49
N SER A 79 1.53 10.73 2.07
CA SER A 79 1.86 11.19 3.43
C SER A 79 1.60 10.11 4.47
N THR A 80 2.30 10.18 5.61
CA THR A 80 2.04 9.34 6.78
C THR A 80 0.56 9.26 7.16
N GLN A 81 -0.17 10.39 7.13
CA GLN A 81 -1.59 10.42 7.49
C GLN A 81 -2.48 9.65 6.49
N GLN A 82 -2.12 9.66 5.21
CA GLN A 82 -2.80 8.88 4.18
C GLN A 82 -2.55 7.37 4.39
N VAL A 83 -1.30 6.98 4.66
CA VAL A 83 -0.96 5.58 5.01
C VAL A 83 -1.74 5.12 6.24
N LEU A 84 -1.77 5.92 7.30
CA LEU A 84 -2.53 5.63 8.52
C LEU A 84 -4.03 5.48 8.27
N SER A 85 -4.61 6.34 7.44
CA SER A 85 -6.04 6.28 7.11
C SER A 85 -6.40 4.97 6.42
N VAL A 86 -5.59 4.54 5.45
CA VAL A 86 -5.78 3.28 4.74
C VAL A 86 -5.53 2.08 5.67
N ALA A 87 -4.46 2.11 6.45
CA ALA A 87 -4.11 1.04 7.39
C ALA A 87 -5.20 0.80 8.43
N ARG A 88 -5.69 1.84 9.10
CA ARG A 88 -6.79 1.73 10.08
C ARG A 88 -8.09 1.24 9.44
N ALA A 89 -8.36 1.64 8.20
CA ALA A 89 -9.55 1.21 7.48
C ALA A 89 -9.47 -0.24 6.97
N ALA A 90 -8.26 -0.79 6.85
CA ALA A 90 -7.99 -2.15 6.39
C ALA A 90 -7.79 -3.15 7.55
N ASP A 91 -7.32 -2.67 8.71
CA ASP A 91 -7.13 -3.50 9.91
C ASP A 91 -8.43 -4.20 10.32
N ASN A 92 -8.28 -5.44 10.75
CA ASN A 92 -9.37 -6.31 11.15
C ASN A 92 -9.04 -7.11 12.41
N GLY A 93 -8.16 -6.56 13.25
CA GLY A 93 -7.73 -7.15 14.53
C GLY A 93 -6.54 -8.11 14.43
N GLY A 94 -6.07 -8.42 13.22
CA GLY A 94 -4.87 -9.24 12.99
C GLY A 94 -3.57 -8.43 12.92
N GLY A 95 -3.66 -7.10 12.96
CA GLY A 95 -2.54 -6.21 12.68
C GLY A 95 -2.37 -5.91 11.18
N VAL A 96 -1.39 -5.06 10.88
CA VAL A 96 -1.14 -4.51 9.55
C VAL A 96 0.25 -4.91 9.06
N PHE A 97 0.33 -5.37 7.82
CA PHE A 97 1.60 -5.58 7.12
C PHE A 97 1.73 -4.55 6.00
N LEU A 98 2.72 -3.66 6.11
CA LEU A 98 3.02 -2.63 5.13
C LEU A 98 4.05 -3.16 4.13
N SER A 99 3.82 -2.96 2.83
CA SER A 99 4.83 -3.29 1.82
C SER A 99 4.81 -2.36 0.62
N TYR A 100 5.98 -1.88 0.23
CA TYR A 100 6.17 -0.84 -0.78
C TYR A 100 7.62 -0.87 -1.32
N GLY A 101 7.85 -0.21 -2.45
CA GLY A 101 9.18 -0.10 -3.04
C GLY A 101 10.10 0.85 -2.26
N ASN A 102 11.40 0.55 -2.24
CA ASN A 102 12.39 1.33 -1.50
C ASN A 102 12.72 2.68 -2.16
N TYR A 103 11.87 3.67 -1.93
CA TYR A 103 12.12 5.08 -2.24
C TYR A 103 12.14 5.88 -0.94
N ALA A 104 13.05 6.85 -0.83
CA ALA A 104 13.25 7.58 0.43
C ALA A 104 11.97 8.22 0.99
N GLY A 105 11.12 8.77 0.12
CA GLY A 105 9.83 9.34 0.53
C GLY A 105 8.85 8.29 1.05
N ASP A 106 8.79 7.12 0.41
CA ASP A 106 7.93 6.03 0.85
C ASP A 106 8.43 5.45 2.17
N VAL A 107 9.73 5.20 2.30
CA VAL A 107 10.34 4.74 3.56
C VAL A 107 10.02 5.69 4.70
N LEU A 108 10.26 6.99 4.52
CA LEU A 108 10.00 7.99 5.56
C LEU A 108 8.53 8.00 6.00
N ASN A 109 7.58 7.98 5.06
CA ASN A 109 6.16 8.11 5.39
C ASN A 109 5.57 6.84 6.01
N PHE A 110 5.97 5.67 5.51
CA PHE A 110 5.47 4.38 5.99
C PHE A 110 6.12 3.96 7.32
N ASP A 111 7.40 4.25 7.54
CA ASP A 111 8.06 3.99 8.84
C ASP A 111 7.37 4.81 9.94
N ALA A 112 7.12 6.10 9.68
CA ALA A 112 6.39 6.96 10.61
C ALA A 112 4.94 6.47 10.86
N ALA A 113 4.29 5.90 9.83
CA ALA A 113 2.96 5.30 9.98
C ALA A 113 3.02 4.03 10.83
N GLN A 114 4.01 3.17 10.63
CA GLN A 114 4.23 1.96 11.41
C GLN A 114 4.44 2.28 12.89
N GLU A 115 5.32 3.23 13.20
CA GLU A 115 5.55 3.69 14.57
C GLU A 115 4.26 4.18 15.23
N ARG A 116 3.46 4.95 14.48
CA ARG A 116 2.21 5.49 14.99
C ARG A 116 1.13 4.42 15.18
N LEU A 117 1.00 3.45 14.28
CA LEU A 117 0.11 2.30 14.44
C LEU A 117 0.45 1.48 15.69
N ARG A 118 1.75 1.20 15.89
CA ARG A 118 2.23 0.48 17.08
C ARG A 118 1.94 1.26 18.37
N ALA A 119 2.15 2.58 18.37
CA ALA A 119 1.81 3.44 19.50
C ALA A 119 0.30 3.46 19.81
N GLU A 120 -0.56 3.17 18.82
CA GLU A 120 -2.01 3.05 18.95
C GLU A 120 -2.46 1.63 19.33
N GLY A 121 -1.53 0.69 19.54
CA GLY A 121 -1.82 -0.70 19.89
C GLY A 121 -2.14 -1.61 18.70
N ILE A 122 -1.97 -1.12 17.46
CA ILE A 122 -2.12 -1.92 16.25
C ILE A 122 -0.76 -2.52 15.91
N ALA A 123 -0.64 -3.85 16.00
CA ALA A 123 0.58 -4.55 15.58
C ALA A 123 0.86 -4.23 14.11
N CYS A 124 2.09 -3.82 13.79
CA CYS A 124 2.44 -3.40 12.44
C CYS A 124 3.88 -3.81 12.09
N GLU A 125 4.05 -4.52 10.98
CA GLU A 125 5.34 -4.87 10.40
C GLU A 125 5.46 -4.38 8.96
N THR A 126 6.69 -4.20 8.50
CA THR A 126 6.98 -3.63 7.18
C THR A 126 8.01 -4.47 6.43
N VAL A 127 7.77 -4.68 5.14
CA VAL A 127 8.80 -5.16 4.21
C VAL A 127 8.92 -4.20 3.04
N THR A 128 10.08 -3.56 2.95
CA THR A 128 10.47 -2.73 1.81
C THR A 128 11.06 -3.60 0.71
N VAL A 129 10.63 -3.39 -0.53
CA VAL A 129 11.08 -4.15 -1.70
C VAL A 129 12.30 -3.47 -2.32
N THR A 130 13.32 -4.25 -2.66
CA THR A 130 14.66 -3.80 -3.06
C THR A 130 15.19 -4.57 -4.28
N ASP A 131 14.31 -4.92 -5.21
CA ASP A 131 14.59 -5.83 -6.33
C ASP A 131 15.40 -5.21 -7.48
N ASP A 132 15.49 -3.87 -7.57
CA ASP A 132 16.25 -3.19 -8.63
C ASP A 132 17.77 -3.33 -8.44
N VAL A 133 18.32 -4.42 -8.98
CA VAL A 133 19.76 -4.72 -8.92
C VAL A 133 20.64 -3.70 -9.65
N ALA A 134 20.08 -2.89 -10.54
CA ALA A 134 20.82 -1.86 -11.27
C ALA A 134 20.98 -0.57 -10.46
N SER A 135 20.10 -0.32 -9.50
CA SER A 135 20.13 0.91 -8.68
C SER A 135 21.23 0.95 -7.61
N ALA A 136 21.73 -0.21 -7.16
CA ALA A 136 22.84 -0.29 -6.22
C ALA A 136 23.57 -1.64 -6.26
N PRO A 137 24.90 -1.67 -6.03
CA PRO A 137 25.69 -2.91 -6.01
C PRO A 137 25.26 -3.84 -4.88
N LEU A 138 25.69 -5.11 -4.95
CA LEU A 138 25.29 -6.14 -3.96
C LEU A 138 25.66 -5.76 -2.52
N ALA A 139 26.82 -5.13 -2.30
CA ALA A 139 27.26 -4.63 -1.00
C ALA A 139 26.27 -3.60 -0.40
N GLU A 140 25.49 -2.92 -1.23
CA GLU A 140 24.52 -1.90 -0.85
C GLU A 140 23.09 -2.33 -1.20
N ARG A 141 22.79 -3.64 -1.11
CA ARG A 141 21.46 -4.19 -1.45
C ARG A 141 20.30 -3.46 -0.77
N HIS A 142 20.49 -2.94 0.44
CA HIS A 142 19.48 -2.21 1.21
C HIS A 142 19.15 -0.84 0.62
N LYS A 143 19.97 -0.31 -0.30
CA LYS A 143 19.71 0.93 -1.03
C LYS A 143 19.05 0.72 -2.39
N ARG A 144 18.87 -0.53 -2.82
CA ARG A 144 18.23 -0.81 -4.10
C ARG A 144 16.78 -0.38 -4.06
N ARG A 145 16.30 0.21 -5.15
CA ARG A 145 14.88 0.58 -5.32
C ARG A 145 14.00 -0.65 -5.39
N GLY A 146 12.73 -0.49 -5.07
CA GLY A 146 11.67 -1.43 -5.42
C GLY A 146 11.03 -1.04 -6.74
N ILE A 147 10.85 -2.00 -7.64
CA ILE A 147 10.19 -1.81 -8.95
C ILE A 147 9.16 -2.92 -9.17
N ALA A 148 9.16 -3.62 -10.31
CA ALA A 148 8.16 -4.62 -10.64
C ALA A 148 8.15 -5.85 -9.70
N GLY A 149 9.24 -6.11 -8.97
CA GLY A 149 9.30 -7.18 -7.97
C GLY A 149 8.32 -7.01 -6.81
N ASP A 150 7.80 -5.80 -6.60
CA ASP A 150 6.73 -5.47 -5.66
C ASP A 150 5.55 -6.46 -5.76
N LEU A 151 5.10 -6.74 -6.99
CA LEU A 151 3.95 -7.61 -7.22
C LEU A 151 4.17 -9.03 -6.65
N THR A 152 5.38 -9.56 -6.77
CA THR A 152 5.72 -10.90 -6.26
C THR A 152 5.68 -10.92 -4.73
N VAL A 153 6.22 -9.88 -4.09
CA VAL A 153 6.18 -9.73 -2.63
C VAL A 153 4.75 -9.59 -2.14
N PHE A 154 3.96 -8.73 -2.78
CA PHE A 154 2.56 -8.51 -2.42
C PHE A 154 1.72 -9.78 -2.61
N ARG A 155 1.97 -10.54 -3.68
CA ARG A 155 1.27 -11.80 -3.94
C ARG A 155 1.58 -12.85 -2.87
N ALA A 156 2.84 -12.96 -2.45
CA ALA A 156 3.25 -13.87 -1.39
C ALA A 156 2.64 -13.47 -0.04
N ALA A 157 2.74 -12.20 0.34
CA ALA A 157 2.18 -11.67 1.58
C ALA A 157 0.64 -11.80 1.61
N GLY A 158 -0.03 -11.48 0.50
CA GLY A 158 -1.48 -11.63 0.36
C GLY A 158 -1.93 -13.09 0.46
N ALA A 159 -1.15 -14.03 -0.08
CA ALA A 159 -1.41 -15.46 0.09
C ALA A 159 -1.25 -15.92 1.54
N ALA A 160 -0.19 -15.49 2.23
CA ALA A 160 0.04 -15.82 3.63
C ALA A 160 -1.07 -15.26 4.54
N SER A 161 -1.46 -14.00 4.34
CA SER A 161 -2.61 -13.40 5.03
C SER A 161 -3.91 -14.18 4.75
N ALA A 162 -4.18 -14.57 3.49
CA ALA A 162 -5.34 -15.37 3.13
C ALA A 162 -5.36 -16.76 3.78
N ALA A 163 -4.18 -17.33 4.04
CA ALA A 163 -4.01 -18.60 4.74
C ALA A 163 -4.02 -18.47 6.28
N GLY A 164 -4.17 -17.25 6.81
CA GLY A 164 -4.29 -17.01 8.25
C GLY A 164 -2.96 -17.05 9.00
N TYR A 165 -1.82 -16.85 8.32
CA TYR A 165 -0.54 -16.71 9.00
C TYR A 165 -0.53 -15.44 9.87
N PRO A 166 0.06 -15.50 11.08
CA PRO A 166 0.18 -14.35 11.95
C PRO A 166 1.17 -13.33 11.38
N LEU A 167 1.14 -12.11 11.91
CA LEU A 167 2.05 -11.03 11.53
C LEU A 167 3.50 -11.30 11.96
N GLY A 168 3.70 -12.14 12.98
CA GLY A 168 4.99 -12.58 13.52
C GLY A 168 4.91 -13.96 14.13
#